data_AF-A0AA51RVQ5-F1
#
_entry.id   AF-A0AA51RVQ5-F1
#
_cell.length_a   1.000
_cell.length_b   1.000
_cell.length_c   1.000
_cell.angle_alpha   90.00
_cell.angle_beta   90.00
_cell.angle_gamma   90.00
#
_symmetry.space_group_name_H-M   'P 1'
#
loop_
_entity.id
_entity.type
_entity.pdbx_description
1 polymer ?
#
loop_
_entity_poly.entity_id
_entity_poly.type
_entity_poly.pdbx_seq_one_letter_code
_entity_poly.pdbx_strand_id
1 'polypeptide(L)'
;MKQFAIRRLYSFFETNSEEIESCSFDEKLEALDEEMKALLAKYGLKAINHDTRFVPLAKMSAKKCDRCDNLMINRDKNPARFNKEDLWIDLDSEYNSIIWDGGTHEGEDLCMECLPIEHRWGYFSCGA
;
A
#
# COMPACT_ATOMS: atom_id res chain seq x y z
N MET A 1 25.49 -24.34 -4.22
CA MET A 1 24.55 -23.65 -3.30
C MET A 1 23.49 -22.95 -4.13
N LYS A 2 22.23 -22.97 -3.71
CA LYS A 2 21.17 -22.18 -4.37
C LYS A 2 21.15 -20.77 -3.73
N GLN A 3 21.10 -19.75 -4.57
CA GLN A 3 20.93 -18.35 -4.14
C GLN A 3 19.57 -17.87 -4.63
N PHE A 4 18.91 -17.05 -3.83
CA PHE A 4 17.61 -16.46 -4.15
C PHE A 4 17.74 -14.95 -4.17
N ALA A 5 17.24 -14.32 -5.22
CA ALA A 5 17.05 -12.87 -5.27
C ALA A 5 15.58 -12.56 -4.98
N ILE A 6 15.32 -11.67 -4.02
CA ILE A 6 13.97 -11.22 -3.68
C ILE A 6 13.81 -9.79 -4.20
N ARG A 7 12.85 -9.60 -5.10
CA ARG A 7 12.44 -8.27 -5.61
C ARG A 7 10.95 -8.12 -5.36
N ARG A 8 10.56 -7.12 -4.56
CA ARG A 8 9.15 -6.77 -4.33
C ARG A 8 8.71 -5.79 -5.40
N LEU A 9 7.57 -6.06 -6.03
CA LEU A 9 6.86 -5.16 -6.93
C LEU A 9 5.52 -4.88 -6.25
N TYR A 10 5.20 -3.61 -6.08
CA TYR A 10 3.92 -3.19 -5.51
C TYR A 10 3.14 -2.43 -6.57
N SER A 11 1.86 -2.77 -6.67
CA SER A 11 0.88 -2.08 -7.47
C SER A 11 -0.37 -1.89 -6.61
N PHE A 12 -1.04 -0.77 -6.77
CA PHE A 12 -2.38 -0.59 -6.25
C PHE A 12 -3.29 -0.20 -7.41
N PHE A 13 -4.55 -0.56 -7.27
CA PHE A 13 -5.54 -0.42 -8.31
C PHE A 13 -6.80 0.15 -7.68
N GLU A 14 -7.49 1.01 -8.42
CA GLU A 14 -8.81 1.47 -8.06
C GLU A 14 -9.85 0.53 -8.64
N THR A 15 -10.92 0.31 -7.88
CA THR A 15 -12.06 -0.52 -8.28
C THR A 15 -13.33 0.05 -7.64
N ASN A 16 -14.48 -0.45 -8.04
CA ASN A 16 -15.78 -0.03 -7.54
C ASN A 16 -16.59 -1.23 -6.99
N SER A 17 -17.68 -0.93 -6.29
CA SER A 17 -18.52 -1.97 -5.65
C SER A 17 -19.10 -2.97 -6.64
N GLU A 18 -19.47 -2.54 -7.86
CA GLU A 18 -20.03 -3.43 -8.89
C GLU A 18 -18.99 -4.47 -9.35
N GLU A 19 -17.73 -4.07 -9.55
CA GLU A 19 -16.67 -4.98 -9.95
C GLU A 19 -16.31 -5.99 -8.84
N ILE A 20 -16.42 -5.58 -7.58
CA ILE A 20 -16.23 -6.46 -6.42
C ILE A 20 -17.40 -7.46 -6.29
N GLU A 21 -18.64 -6.99 -6.41
CA GLU A 21 -19.85 -7.83 -6.29
C GLU A 21 -19.95 -8.85 -7.42
N SER A 22 -19.46 -8.50 -8.61
CA SER A 22 -19.43 -9.38 -9.79
C SER A 22 -18.19 -10.26 -9.89
N CYS A 23 -17.21 -10.11 -8.99
CA CYS A 23 -15.88 -10.72 -9.07
C CYS A 23 -15.09 -10.38 -10.35
N SER A 24 -15.56 -9.43 -11.16
CA SER A 24 -14.89 -9.08 -12.42
C SER A 24 -13.56 -8.36 -12.22
N PHE A 25 -13.35 -7.76 -11.04
CA PHE A 25 -12.04 -7.21 -10.68
C PHE A 25 -11.00 -8.31 -10.43
N ASP A 26 -11.38 -9.39 -9.75
CA ASP A 26 -10.50 -10.53 -9.48
C ASP A 26 -10.07 -11.20 -10.79
N GLU A 27 -11.01 -11.39 -11.73
CA GLU A 27 -10.71 -11.93 -13.07
C GLU A 27 -9.68 -11.09 -13.84
N LYS A 28 -9.74 -9.75 -13.72
CA LYS A 28 -8.75 -8.84 -14.33
C LYS A 28 -7.37 -8.99 -13.70
N LEU A 29 -7.31 -9.16 -12.37
CA LEU A 29 -6.05 -9.39 -11.67
C LEU A 29 -5.44 -10.74 -12.05
N GLU A 30 -6.25 -11.80 -12.15
CA GLU A 30 -5.79 -13.11 -12.61
C GLU A 30 -5.22 -13.05 -14.04
N ALA A 31 -5.92 -12.36 -14.96
CA ALA A 31 -5.44 -12.17 -16.33
C ALA A 31 -4.11 -11.39 -16.36
N LEU A 32 -3.99 -10.32 -15.58
CA LEU A 32 -2.77 -9.55 -15.43
C LEU A 32 -1.62 -10.41 -14.89
N ASP A 33 -1.89 -11.27 -13.90
CA ASP A 33 -0.88 -12.15 -13.31
C ASP A 33 -0.33 -13.15 -14.33
N GLU A 34 -1.18 -13.71 -15.20
CA GLU A 34 -0.74 -14.59 -16.28
C GLU A 34 0.10 -13.85 -17.32
N GLU A 35 -0.28 -12.63 -17.70
CA GLU A 35 0.51 -11.79 -18.60
C GLU A 35 1.87 -11.42 -17.98
N MET A 36 1.90 -11.10 -16.69
CA MET A 36 3.12 -10.78 -15.95
C MET A 36 4.04 -12.00 -15.84
N LYS A 37 3.50 -13.20 -15.57
CA LYS A 37 4.26 -14.45 -15.58
C LYS A 37 4.89 -14.70 -16.96
N ALA A 38 4.10 -14.53 -18.02
CA ALA A 38 4.58 -14.69 -19.39
C ALA A 38 5.66 -13.67 -19.74
N LEU A 39 5.51 -12.41 -19.31
CA LEU A 39 6.50 -11.35 -19.50
C LEU A 39 7.81 -11.67 -18.78
N LEU A 40 7.76 -12.05 -17.50
CA LEU A 40 8.93 -12.41 -16.70
C LEU A 40 9.69 -13.60 -17.30
N ALA A 41 8.97 -14.59 -17.83
CA ALA A 41 9.55 -15.75 -18.48
C ALA A 41 10.41 -15.36 -19.71
N LYS A 42 10.04 -14.31 -20.46
CA LYS A 42 10.84 -13.79 -21.59
C LYS A 42 12.23 -13.32 -21.17
N TYR A 43 12.42 -12.95 -19.90
CA TYR A 43 13.69 -12.54 -19.32
C TYR A 43 14.37 -13.65 -18.50
N GLY A 44 13.89 -14.89 -18.59
CA GLY A 44 14.42 -16.01 -17.80
C GLY A 44 14.08 -15.95 -16.30
N LEU A 45 13.11 -15.11 -15.91
CA LEU A 45 12.66 -14.97 -14.54
C LEU A 45 11.45 -15.86 -14.29
N LYS A 46 11.54 -16.77 -13.31
CA LYS A 46 10.41 -17.58 -12.85
C LYS A 46 9.68 -16.85 -11.72
N ALA A 47 8.42 -16.49 -11.94
CA ALA A 47 7.54 -16.08 -10.85
C ALA A 47 7.21 -17.30 -9.97
N ILE A 48 7.47 -17.19 -8.66
CA ILE A 48 7.26 -18.27 -7.68
C ILE A 48 6.09 -17.96 -6.75
N ASN A 49 5.92 -16.68 -6.38
CA ASN A 49 4.87 -16.23 -5.47
C ASN A 49 4.51 -14.77 -5.76
N HIS A 50 3.27 -14.38 -5.50
CA HIS A 50 2.77 -13.00 -5.47
C HIS A 50 1.80 -12.86 -4.27
N ASP A 51 1.67 -11.66 -3.72
CA ASP A 51 0.75 -11.36 -2.61
C ASP A 51 -0.20 -10.25 -3.08
N THR A 52 -1.51 -10.50 -2.99
CA THR A 52 -2.56 -9.53 -3.30
C THR A 52 -3.38 -9.30 -2.05
N ARG A 53 -3.56 -8.03 -1.67
CA ARG A 53 -4.36 -7.65 -0.50
C ARG A 53 -5.27 -6.48 -0.81
N PHE A 54 -6.45 -6.51 -0.18
CA PHE A 54 -7.45 -5.45 -0.31
C PHE A 54 -7.44 -4.56 0.93
N VAL A 55 -7.33 -3.24 0.71
CA VAL A 55 -7.30 -2.23 1.77
C VAL A 55 -8.63 -1.49 1.76
N PRO A 56 -9.47 -1.61 2.80
CA PRO A 56 -10.75 -0.90 2.88
C PRO A 56 -10.53 0.59 3.14
N LEU A 57 -10.39 1.37 2.06
CA LEU A 57 -9.98 2.77 2.10
C LEU A 57 -10.78 3.62 3.09
N ALA A 58 -12.12 3.54 3.03
CA ALA A 58 -13.00 4.33 3.89
C ALA A 58 -12.86 3.96 5.38
N LYS A 59 -12.86 2.66 5.72
CA LYS A 59 -12.75 2.19 7.11
C LYS A 59 -11.38 2.55 7.70
N MET A 60 -10.33 2.57 6.88
CA MET A 60 -8.97 2.83 7.32
C MET A 60 -8.55 4.29 7.20
N SER A 61 -9.40 5.18 6.68
CA SER A 61 -9.00 6.55 6.30
C SER A 61 -7.78 6.57 5.36
N ALA A 62 -7.68 5.57 4.48
CA ALA A 62 -6.62 5.48 3.49
C ALA A 62 -7.01 6.25 2.23
N LYS A 63 -6.07 7.04 1.70
CA LYS A 63 -6.24 7.84 0.48
C LYS A 63 -4.89 8.11 -0.19
N LYS A 64 -4.91 8.67 -1.40
CA LYS A 64 -3.71 9.16 -2.09
C LYS A 64 -3.22 10.46 -1.47
N CYS A 65 -1.91 10.64 -1.43
CA CYS A 65 -1.27 11.92 -1.15
C CYS A 65 -1.60 12.91 -2.27
N ASP A 66 -2.08 14.10 -1.91
CA ASP A 66 -2.48 15.12 -2.87
C ASP A 66 -1.29 15.66 -3.72
N ARG A 67 -0.03 15.34 -3.38
CA ARG A 67 1.18 15.80 -4.09
C ARG A 67 1.95 14.74 -4.88
N CYS A 68 1.97 13.49 -4.44
CA CYS A 68 2.84 12.46 -5.01
C CYS A 68 2.12 11.15 -5.32
N ASP A 69 0.80 11.11 -5.15
CA ASP A 69 -0.07 9.95 -5.39
C ASP A 69 0.27 8.69 -4.56
N ASN A 70 1.24 8.77 -3.64
CA ASN A 70 1.53 7.69 -2.71
C ASN A 70 0.28 7.35 -1.89
N LEU A 71 -0.02 6.06 -1.77
CA LEU A 71 -1.08 5.59 -0.90
C LEU A 71 -0.67 5.82 0.56
N MET A 72 -1.56 6.41 1.34
CA MET A 72 -1.30 6.74 2.73
C MET A 72 -2.54 6.58 3.61
N ILE A 73 -2.33 6.55 4.92
CA ILE A 73 -3.39 6.63 5.93
C ILE A 73 -3.32 7.99 6.61
N ASN A 74 -4.41 8.75 6.55
CA ASN A 74 -4.50 10.00 7.31
C ASN A 74 -4.65 9.66 8.81
N ARG A 75 -3.60 9.94 9.58
CA ARG A 75 -3.52 9.65 11.02
C ARG A 75 -4.26 10.64 11.91
N ASP A 76 -4.62 11.83 11.40
CA ASP A 76 -5.54 12.72 12.12
C ASP A 76 -6.93 12.09 12.25
N LYS A 77 -7.34 11.36 11.20
CA LYS A 77 -8.65 10.68 11.10
C LYS A 77 -8.60 9.24 11.61
N ASN A 78 -7.42 8.61 11.60
CA ASN A 78 -7.19 7.27 12.11
C ASN A 78 -5.92 7.19 12.98
N PRO A 79 -6.00 7.68 14.24
CA PRO A 79 -4.82 7.87 15.11
C PRO A 79 -4.28 6.57 15.72
N ALA A 80 -5.05 5.48 15.69
CA ALA A 80 -4.59 4.19 16.19
C ALA A 80 -3.69 3.50 15.15
N ARG A 81 -2.47 3.11 15.54
CA ARG A 81 -1.82 1.95 14.92
C ARG A 81 -2.67 0.75 15.28
N PHE A 82 -3.33 0.19 14.26
CA PHE A 82 -4.22 -0.97 14.25
C PHE A 82 -4.37 -1.65 15.60
N ASN A 83 -5.55 -1.49 16.21
CA ASN A 83 -5.92 -2.33 17.33
C ASN A 83 -5.91 -3.77 16.81
N LYS A 84 -4.97 -4.60 17.31
CA LYS A 84 -4.70 -5.97 16.86
C LYS A 84 -5.93 -6.88 16.87
N GLU A 85 -6.99 -6.44 17.52
CA GLU A 85 -8.21 -7.17 17.79
C GLU A 85 -9.24 -7.08 16.64
N ASP A 86 -9.23 -6.02 15.82
CA ASP A 86 -10.32 -5.73 14.85
C ASP A 86 -9.88 -5.48 13.39
N LEU A 87 -8.58 -5.30 13.14
CA LEU A 87 -8.03 -5.05 11.81
C LEU A 87 -6.87 -6.00 11.56
N TRP A 88 -7.08 -6.98 10.68
CA TRP A 88 -6.12 -8.04 10.32
C TRP A 88 -4.86 -7.56 9.58
N ILE A 89 -4.69 -6.24 9.42
CA ILE A 89 -3.53 -5.68 8.72
C ILE A 89 -2.55 -5.18 9.76
N ASP A 90 -1.66 -6.08 10.19
CA ASP A 90 -0.48 -5.72 10.95
C ASP A 90 0.52 -5.01 10.01
N LEU A 91 0.47 -3.68 9.96
CA LEU A 91 1.38 -2.86 9.13
C LEU A 91 2.80 -2.76 9.73
N ASP A 92 3.09 -3.36 10.89
CA ASP A 92 4.29 -3.03 11.68
C ASP A 92 5.65 -3.39 11.05
N SER A 93 5.73 -3.99 9.87
CA SER A 93 7.02 -4.07 9.17
C SER A 93 6.98 -4.17 7.65
N GLU A 94 6.00 -4.87 7.07
CA GLU A 94 6.05 -5.18 5.63
C GLU A 94 5.43 -4.10 4.75
N TYR A 95 4.45 -3.36 5.27
CA TYR A 95 3.66 -2.40 4.50
C TYR A 95 4.00 -0.93 4.74
N ASN A 96 4.84 -0.58 5.72
CA ASN A 96 5.32 0.81 5.86
C ASN A 96 6.10 1.28 4.61
N SER A 97 6.61 0.34 3.80
CA SER A 97 7.22 0.64 2.50
C SER A 97 6.22 0.86 1.36
N ILE A 98 4.92 0.67 1.64
CA ILE A 98 3.84 0.53 0.66
C ILE A 98 2.73 1.56 0.91
N ILE A 99 2.26 1.64 2.16
CA ILE A 99 1.27 2.59 2.63
C ILE A 99 1.94 3.47 3.66
N TRP A 100 2.02 4.76 3.35
CA TRP A 100 2.66 5.74 4.22
C TRP A 100 1.69 6.18 5.31
N ASP A 101 2.22 6.61 6.46
CA ASP A 101 1.41 7.48 7.32
C ASP A 101 1.29 8.85 6.65
N GLY A 102 0.26 9.59 6.99
CA GLY A 102 0.04 10.94 6.50
C GLY A 102 -0.87 11.72 7.43
N GLY A 103 -1.20 12.92 7.01
CA GLY A 103 -2.00 13.86 7.78
C GLY A 103 -2.46 15.03 6.94
N THR A 104 -3.29 15.86 7.54
CA THR A 104 -3.88 17.04 6.93
C THR A 104 -3.02 18.24 7.29
N HIS A 105 -2.48 18.95 6.30
CA HIS A 105 -1.74 20.18 6.51
C HIS A 105 -2.21 21.22 5.50
N GLU A 106 -2.61 22.40 5.99
CA GLU A 106 -3.12 23.51 5.16
C GLU A 106 -4.27 23.13 4.22
N GLY A 107 -5.08 22.15 4.61
CA GLY A 107 -6.21 21.65 3.81
C GLY A 107 -5.84 20.58 2.78
N GLU A 108 -4.56 20.26 2.63
CA GLU A 108 -4.07 19.13 1.82
C GLU A 108 -3.86 17.90 2.69
N ASP A 109 -4.23 16.72 2.17
CA ASP A 109 -3.92 15.44 2.77
C ASP A 109 -2.59 14.92 2.17
N LEU A 110 -1.53 14.95 2.98
CA LEU A 110 -0.16 14.67 2.56
C LEU A 110 0.43 13.44 3.26
N CYS A 111 1.20 12.64 2.52
CA CYS A 111 1.95 11.53 3.11
C CYS A 111 3.15 12.04 3.91
N MET A 112 3.73 11.18 4.74
CA MET A 112 4.83 11.52 5.65
C MET A 112 6.02 12.17 4.95
N GLU A 113 6.31 11.81 3.71
CA GLU A 113 7.40 12.43 2.94
C GLU A 113 7.06 13.84 2.41
N CYS A 114 5.78 14.11 2.17
CA CYS A 114 5.29 15.40 1.68
C CYS A 114 4.91 16.37 2.80
N LEU A 115 4.68 15.86 4.02
CA LEU A 115 4.42 16.68 5.20
C LEU A 115 5.66 17.49 5.60
N PRO A 116 5.47 18.73 6.11
CA PRO A 116 6.52 19.44 6.82
C PRO A 116 7.05 18.60 7.98
N ILE A 117 8.35 18.70 8.28
CA ILE A 117 9.04 17.80 9.21
C ILE A 117 8.41 17.81 10.61
N GLU A 118 7.95 18.98 11.05
CA GLU A 118 7.27 19.22 12.33
C GLU A 118 5.88 18.57 12.43
N HIS A 119 5.30 18.16 11.30
CA HIS A 119 4.01 17.49 11.20
C HIS A 119 4.14 15.99 10.88
N ARG A 120 5.37 15.46 10.76
CA ARG A 120 5.59 14.04 10.47
C ARG A 120 5.40 13.19 11.72
N TRP A 121 4.73 12.05 11.54
CA TRP A 121 4.52 11.07 12.60
C TRP A 121 5.81 10.26 12.83
N GLY A 122 6.47 10.46 13.98
CA GLY A 122 7.59 9.63 14.42
C GLY A 122 8.99 10.02 13.92
N TYR A 123 9.13 11.13 13.16
CA TYR A 123 10.45 11.69 12.82
C TYR A 123 10.81 12.83 13.77
N PHE A 124 11.72 12.58 14.70
CA PHE A 124 12.38 13.63 15.48
C PHE A 124 13.53 14.21 14.65
N SER A 125 13.62 15.53 14.55
CA SER A 125 14.69 16.20 13.80
C SER A 125 16.09 15.99 14.41
N CYS A 126 16.20 15.41 15.62
CA CYS A 126 17.46 14.97 16.23
C CYS A 126 17.22 13.83 17.25
N GLY A 127 17.79 12.65 16.98
CA GLY A 127 18.24 11.64 17.96
C GLY A 127 17.19 10.95 18.87
N ALA A 128 16.97 9.66 18.62
CA ALA A 128 16.75 8.67 19.66
C ALA A 128 17.77 7.54 19.49
#